data_AF-A0A7Y0SGA1-F1
#
_entry.id   AF-A0A7Y0SGA1-F1
#
_cell.length_a   1.000
_cell.length_b   1.000
_cell.length_c   1.000
_cell.angle_alpha   90.00
_cell.angle_beta   90.00
_cell.angle_gamma   90.00
#
_symmetry.space_group_name_H-M   'P 1'
#
loop_
_entity.id
_entity.type
_entity.pdbx_description
1 polymer ?
#
loop_
_entity_poly.entity_id
_entity_poly.type
_entity_poly.pdbx_seq_one_letter_code
_entity_poly.pdbx_strand_id
1 'polypeptide(L)'
;QSEIPKPTQEQLALCLLRTRKAVKVHEGGLVDLNAGDYSNHETNRYRSPLLFEYVGSKVMLRFNPYDLTQYVLAYSENGRFIGK
;
A
#
# COMPACT_ATOMS: atom_id res chain seq x y z
N GLN A 1 -26.38 -8.55 26.46
CA GLN A 1 -25.75 -7.52 25.62
C GLN A 1 -25.34 -8.21 24.33
N SER A 2 -25.80 -7.72 23.17
CA SER A 2 -25.33 -8.23 21.89
C SER A 2 -23.91 -7.73 21.66
N GLU A 3 -22.95 -8.63 21.48
CA GLU A 3 -21.56 -8.27 21.18
C GLU A 3 -21.50 -7.65 19.78
N ILE A 4 -20.96 -6.42 19.66
CA ILE A 4 -20.78 -5.77 18.36
C ILE A 4 -19.51 -6.37 17.73
N PRO A 5 -19.58 -7.02 16.55
CA PRO A 5 -18.43 -7.64 15.92
C PRO A 5 -17.33 -6.62 15.62
N LYS A 6 -16.07 -6.99 15.86
CA LYS A 6 -14.91 -6.18 15.46
C LYS A 6 -14.65 -6.33 13.97
N PRO A 7 -14.13 -5.28 13.29
CA PRO A 7 -13.79 -5.37 11.88
C PRO A 7 -12.60 -6.29 11.65
N THR A 8 -12.56 -6.96 10.49
CA THR A 8 -11.40 -7.73 10.05
C THR A 8 -10.27 -6.80 9.56
N GLN A 9 -9.07 -7.35 9.42
CA GLN A 9 -7.93 -6.57 8.91
C GLN A 9 -8.14 -6.10 7.47
N GLU A 10 -8.80 -6.90 6.64
CA GLU A 10 -9.16 -6.55 5.27
C GLU A 10 -10.16 -5.38 5.25
N GLN A 11 -11.16 -5.41 6.14
CA GLN A 11 -12.12 -4.31 6.28
C GLN A 11 -11.41 -3.01 6.68
N LEU A 12 -10.47 -3.07 7.62
CA LEU A 12 -9.66 -1.91 8.00
C LEU A 12 -8.75 -1.43 6.86
N ALA A 13 -8.13 -2.36 6.12
CA ALA A 13 -7.28 -2.04 4.97
C ALA A 13 -8.06 -1.32 3.87
N LEU A 14 -9.32 -1.67 3.64
CA LEU A 14 -10.18 -1.01 2.66
C LEU A 14 -10.52 0.44 3.01
N CYS A 15 -10.38 0.84 4.27
CA CYS A 15 -10.56 2.22 4.74
C CYS A 15 -9.32 3.11 4.53
N LEU A 16 -8.14 2.52 4.22
CA LEU A 16 -6.92 3.29 3.94
C LEU A 16 -7.03 4.02 2.60
N LEU A 17 -6.36 5.17 2.49
CA LEU A 17 -6.26 5.91 1.22
C LEU A 17 -5.54 5.06 0.18
N ARG A 18 -5.92 5.23 -1.09
CA ARG A 18 -5.36 4.48 -2.23
C ARG A 18 -4.65 5.43 -3.18
N THR A 19 -3.54 4.98 -3.76
CA THR A 19 -2.89 5.68 -4.88
C THR A 19 -3.86 5.83 -6.06
N ARG A 20 -3.93 7.04 -6.63
CA ARG A 20 -4.77 7.30 -7.83
C ARG A 20 -4.24 6.60 -9.08
N LYS A 21 -2.92 6.38 -9.15
CA LYS A 21 -2.23 5.69 -10.24
C LYS A 21 -1.40 4.56 -9.66
N ALA A 22 -1.21 3.49 -10.42
CA ALA A 22 -0.33 2.39 -10.02
C ALA A 22 1.14 2.84 -10.04
N VAL A 23 1.91 2.38 -9.05
CA VAL A 23 3.35 2.65 -8.90
C VAL A 23 4.16 1.52 -9.50
N LYS A 24 5.33 1.84 -10.05
CA LYS A 24 6.23 0.83 -10.62
C LYS A 24 6.91 0.05 -9.50
N VAL A 25 7.04 -1.25 -9.67
CA VAL A 25 7.90 -2.09 -8.82
C VAL A 25 9.30 -2.13 -9.44
N HIS A 26 10.28 -1.73 -8.65
CA HIS A 26 11.69 -1.69 -9.02
C HIS A 26 12.41 -2.96 -8.57
N GLU A 27 13.61 -3.17 -9.10
CA GLU A 27 14.52 -4.26 -8.72
C GLU A 27 14.64 -4.38 -7.19
N GLY A 28 14.69 -5.63 -6.71
CA GLY A 28 14.74 -5.92 -5.28
C GLY A 28 13.43 -5.67 -4.52
N GLY A 29 12.29 -5.59 -5.23
CA GLY A 29 10.94 -5.53 -4.65
C GLY A 29 10.63 -4.18 -4.02
N LEU A 30 11.10 -3.10 -4.64
CA LEU A 30 10.99 -1.74 -4.14
C LEU A 30 9.84 -0.98 -4.79
N VAL A 31 9.16 -0.13 -4.02
CA VAL A 31 8.15 0.82 -4.52
C VAL A 31 8.36 2.18 -3.86
N ASP A 32 8.14 3.24 -4.64
CA ASP A 32 8.23 4.62 -4.20
C ASP A 32 6.83 5.24 -4.12
N LEU A 33 6.52 5.91 -3.00
CA LEU A 33 5.27 6.63 -2.78
C LEU A 33 5.57 8.08 -2.42
N ASN A 34 5.07 8.99 -3.25
CA ASN A 34 4.89 10.39 -2.90
C ASN A 34 3.39 10.60 -2.62
N ALA A 35 3.04 10.89 -1.37
CA ALA A 35 1.66 11.05 -0.93
C ALA A 35 1.18 12.51 -1.01
N GLY A 36 1.92 13.39 -1.69
CA GLY A 36 1.59 14.81 -1.83
C GLY A 36 1.70 15.53 -0.49
N ASP A 37 0.66 16.27 -0.12
CA ASP A 37 0.62 17.02 1.14
C ASP A 37 0.83 16.13 2.38
N TYR A 38 0.41 14.86 2.31
CA TYR A 38 0.60 13.91 3.42
C TYR A 38 2.06 13.50 3.65
N SER A 39 2.91 13.61 2.63
CA SER A 39 4.35 13.36 2.74
C SER A 39 5.19 14.64 2.65
N ASN A 40 4.58 15.84 2.76
CA ASN A 40 5.27 17.11 2.46
C ASN A 40 5.98 17.09 1.10
N HIS A 41 5.39 16.42 0.11
CA HIS A 41 5.97 16.15 -1.20
C HIS A 41 7.29 15.35 -1.19
N GLU A 42 7.70 14.78 -0.05
CA GLU A 42 8.79 13.81 0.01
C GLU A 42 8.34 12.45 -0.53
N THR A 43 9.32 11.60 -0.87
CA THR A 43 9.08 10.27 -1.42
C THR A 43 9.57 9.21 -0.44
N ASN A 44 8.65 8.37 0.01
CA ASN A 44 8.93 7.23 0.87
C ASN A 44 9.18 6.00 0.01
N ARG A 45 10.20 5.21 0.35
CA ARG A 45 10.54 3.95 -0.32
C ARG A 45 10.24 2.77 0.58
N TYR A 46 9.54 1.78 0.04
CA TYR A 46 9.19 0.55 0.75
C TYR A 46 9.75 -0.66 0.01
N ARG A 47 10.07 -1.71 0.75
CA ARG A 47 10.60 -2.97 0.22
C ARG A 47 9.79 -4.14 0.72
N SER A 48 9.42 -5.07 -0.16
CA SER A 48 8.82 -6.34 0.23
C SER A 48 9.26 -7.47 -0.70
N PRO A 49 9.73 -8.63 -0.18
CA PRO A 49 10.01 -9.80 -1.00
C PRO A 49 8.82 -10.30 -1.81
N LEU A 50 7.59 -10.03 -1.34
CA LEU A 50 6.35 -10.38 -2.04
C LEU A 50 6.19 -9.65 -3.37
N LEU A 51 6.98 -8.60 -3.61
CA LEU A 51 6.96 -7.83 -4.86
C LEU A 51 7.98 -8.33 -5.89
N PHE A 52 8.79 -9.34 -5.60
CA PHE A 52 9.82 -9.83 -6.54
C PHE A 52 9.21 -10.33 -7.86
N GLU A 53 8.06 -11.01 -7.81
CA GLU A 53 7.36 -11.46 -9.02
C GLU A 53 6.72 -10.31 -9.82
N TYR A 54 6.63 -9.12 -9.23
CA TYR A 54 6.01 -7.94 -9.83
C TYR A 54 7.05 -6.94 -10.34
N VAL A 55 8.35 -7.23 -10.24
CA VAL A 55 9.42 -6.35 -10.74
C VAL A 55 9.19 -6.03 -12.22
N GLY A 56 9.29 -4.74 -12.56
CA GLY A 56 9.00 -4.23 -13.91
C GLY A 56 7.51 -3.97 -14.18
N SER A 57 6.62 -4.53 -13.37
CA SER A 57 5.17 -4.29 -13.42
C SER A 57 4.76 -3.12 -12.52
N LYS A 58 3.44 -2.89 -12.40
CA LYS A 58 2.87 -1.87 -11.52
C LYS A 58 1.91 -2.48 -10.51
N VAL A 59 1.83 -1.84 -9.35
CA VAL A 59 0.91 -2.20 -8.25
C VAL A 59 0.20 -0.97 -7.73
N MET A 60 -0.96 -1.16 -7.13
CA MET A 60 -1.67 -0.12 -6.39
C MET A 60 -1.28 -0.20 -4.92
N LEU A 61 -1.11 0.95 -4.27
CA LEU A 61 -0.82 1.00 -2.85
C LEU A 61 -2.01 1.55 -2.07
N ARG A 62 -2.21 1.02 -0.87
CA ARG A 62 -3.00 1.66 0.17
C ARG A 62 -2.11 2.08 1.33
N PHE A 63 -2.35 3.25 1.91
CA PHE A 63 -1.48 3.86 2.91
C PHE A 63 -2.28 4.64 3.96
N ASN A 64 -1.70 4.76 5.15
CA ASN A 64 -2.20 5.66 6.19
C ASN A 64 -1.59 7.05 6.00
N PRO A 65 -2.37 8.10 5.66
CA PRO A 65 -1.82 9.44 5.48
C PRO A 65 -1.18 10.04 6.74
N TYR A 66 -1.53 9.53 7.92
CA TYR A 66 -1.01 10.02 9.20
C TYR A 66 0.25 9.28 9.67
N ASP A 67 0.61 8.17 9.02
CA ASP A 67 1.83 7.42 9.31
C ASP A 67 2.34 6.69 8.07
N LEU A 68 3.12 7.42 7.27
CA LEU A 68 3.78 6.89 6.07
C LEU A 68 5.10 6.17 6.40
N THR A 69 5.59 6.22 7.63
CA THR A 69 6.90 5.64 7.99
C THR A 69 6.85 4.13 8.22
N GLN A 70 5.67 3.63 8.56
CA GLN A 70 5.47 2.22 8.91
C GLN A 70 5.42 1.32 7.69
N TYR A 71 4.35 1.42 6.88
CA TYR A 71 4.12 0.53 5.76
C TYR A 71 3.03 1.01 4.80
N VAL A 72 2.97 0.32 3.67
CA VAL A 72 1.89 0.38 2.69
C VAL A 72 1.36 -1.03 2.44
N LEU A 73 0.17 -1.13 1.87
CA LEU A 73 -0.42 -2.39 1.43
C LEU A 73 -0.46 -2.42 -0.09
N ALA A 74 0.21 -3.40 -0.69
CA ALA A 74 0.25 -3.60 -2.12
C ALA A 74 -0.92 -4.45 -2.62
N TYR A 75 -1.51 -4.00 -3.72
CA TYR A 75 -2.57 -4.68 -4.45
C TYR A 75 -2.18 -4.74 -5.92
N SER A 76 -2.53 -5.83 -6.59
CA SER A 76 -2.42 -5.92 -8.05
C SER A 76 -3.37 -4.92 -8.74
N GLU A 77 -3.20 -4.72 -10.05
CA GLU A 77 -4.06 -3.83 -10.82
C GLU A 77 -5.54 -4.24 -10.80
N ASN A 78 -5.83 -5.55 -10.70
CA ASN A 78 -7.19 -6.09 -10.56
C ASN A 78 -7.72 -6.08 -9.11
N GLY A 79 -7.00 -5.50 -8.15
CA GLY A 79 -7.47 -5.30 -6.79
C GLY A 79 -7.28 -6.48 -5.85
N ARG A 80 -6.52 -7.51 -6.24
CA ARG A 80 -6.13 -8.61 -5.33
C ARG A 80 -5.06 -8.11 -4.37
N PHE A 81 -5.23 -8.42 -3.09
CA PHE A 81 -4.22 -8.11 -2.07
C PHE A 81 -2.97 -8.96 -2.29
N ILE A 82 -1.79 -8.31 -2.31
CA ILE A 82 -0.48 -8.96 -2.44
C ILE A 82 0.15 -9.12 -1.06
N GLY A 83 0.22 -8.02 -0.30
CA GLY A 83 0.88 -8.02 1.00
C GLY A 83 1.25 -6.62 1.47
N LYS A 84 2.05 -6.59 2.53
CA LYS A 84 2.62 -5.40 3.12
C LYS A 84 4.05 -5.19 2.63
#